data_AF-A0A3D0W2R7-F1
#
_entry.id   AF-A0A3D0W2R7-F1
#
_cell.length_a   1.000
_cell.length_b   1.000
_cell.length_c   1.000
_cell.angle_alpha   90.00
_cell.angle_beta   90.00
_cell.angle_gamma   90.00
#
_symmetry.space_group_name_H-M   'P 1'
#
loop_
_entity.id
_entity.type
_entity.pdbx_description
1 polymer ?
#
loop_
_entity_poly.entity_id
_entity_poly.type
_entity_poly.pdbx_seq_one_letter_code
_entity_poly.pdbx_strand_id
1 'polypeptide(L)'
;MRAEIKNQITQMNEQGIGYKKIASELNISIGSVRNALREKDEGAICKFCGKKLNFVEGKKRKVYCNDSCRYDYWNSQKKGGKPNEHGQFE
;
A
#
# COMPACT_ATOMS: atom_id res chain seq x y z
N MET A 1 -11.50 -9.40 10.98
CA MET A 1 -12.29 -8.17 10.74
C MET A 1 -13.18 -8.40 9.53
N ARG A 2 -14.51 -8.25 9.68
CA ARG A 2 -15.45 -8.46 8.56
C ARG A 2 -15.18 -7.41 7.47
N ALA A 3 -15.20 -7.82 6.20
CA ALA A 3 -15.01 -6.92 5.06
C ALA A 3 -16.01 -5.75 5.08
N GLU A 4 -17.22 -6.02 5.58
CA GLU A 4 -18.29 -5.05 5.79
C GLU A 4 -17.88 -3.90 6.73
N ILE A 5 -17.21 -4.20 7.85
CA ILE A 5 -16.74 -3.20 8.81
C ILE A 5 -15.65 -2.32 8.18
N LYS A 6 -14.74 -2.90 7.38
CA LYS A 6 -13.71 -2.13 6.66
C LYS A 6 -14.33 -1.18 5.64
N ASN A 7 -15.39 -1.63 4.96
CA ASN A 7 -16.14 -0.82 4.01
C ASN A 7 -16.90 0.32 4.72
N GLN A 8 -17.50 0.06 5.88
CA GLN A 8 -18.16 1.07 6.69
C GLN A 8 -17.18 2.12 7.23
N ILE A 9 -16.02 1.70 7.74
CA ILE A 9 -14.95 2.63 8.17
C ILE A 9 -14.54 3.56 7.03
N THR A 10 -14.35 2.96 5.86
CA THR A 10 -13.99 3.65 4.63
C THR A 10 -15.05 4.68 4.25
N GLN A 11 -16.31 4.26 4.22
CA GLN A 11 -17.45 5.12 3.89
C GLN A 11 -17.57 6.29 4.88
N MET A 12 -17.46 6.03 6.18
CA MET A 12 -17.54 7.07 7.20
C MET A 12 -16.36 8.05 7.12
N ASN A 13 -15.15 7.57 6.79
CA ASN A 13 -14.00 8.45 6.56
C ASN A 13 -14.20 9.30 5.30
N GLU A 14 -14.81 8.75 4.25
CA GLU A 14 -15.19 9.50 3.02
C GLU A 14 -16.27 10.54 3.30
N GLN A 15 -17.14 10.31 4.30
CA GLN A 15 -18.10 11.30 4.81
C GLN A 15 -17.45 12.39 5.69
N GLY A 16 -16.13 12.38 5.87
CA GLY A 16 -15.39 13.35 6.68
C GLY A 16 -15.52 13.12 8.19
N ILE A 17 -15.98 11.94 8.60
CA ILE A 17 -16.13 11.59 10.01
C ILE A 17 -14.76 11.24 10.58
N GLY A 18 -14.35 11.93 11.65
CA GLY A 18 -13.05 11.69 12.27
C GLY A 18 -12.94 10.31 12.93
N TYR A 19 -11.71 9.77 13.00
CA TYR A 19 -11.42 8.40 13.46
C TYR A 19 -12.03 8.01 14.81
N LYS A 20 -12.12 8.95 15.75
CA LYS A 20 -12.73 8.73 17.07
C LYS A 20 -14.23 8.43 16.97
N LYS A 21 -14.93 9.13 16.07
CA LYS A 21 -16.37 9.02 15.92
C LYS A 21 -16.75 7.74 15.15
N ILE A 22 -15.98 7.39 14.12
CA ILE A 22 -16.09 6.09 13.43
C ILE A 22 -15.88 4.92 14.40
N ALA A 23 -14.87 5.02 15.26
CA ALA A 23 -14.57 3.99 16.26
C ALA A 23 -15.73 3.77 17.24
N SER A 24 -16.30 4.86 17.75
CA SER A 24 -17.47 4.80 18.63
C SER A 24 -18.71 4.25 17.93
N GLU A 25 -18.96 4.63 16.69
CA GLU A 25 -20.15 4.25 15.93
C GLU A 25 -20.13 2.78 15.49
N LEU A 26 -18.97 2.27 15.09
CA LEU A 26 -18.78 0.87 14.72
C LEU A 26 -18.41 -0.04 15.90
N ASN A 27 -18.37 0.52 17.12
CA ASN A 27 -17.94 -0.17 18.34
C ASN A 27 -16.60 -0.91 18.18
N ILE A 28 -15.65 -0.26 17.51
CA ILE A 28 -14.31 -0.80 17.27
C ILE A 28 -13.25 0.15 17.79
N SER A 29 -12.04 -0.37 17.96
CA SER A 29 -10.90 0.41 18.39
C SER A 29 -10.52 1.45 17.31
N ILE A 30 -10.11 2.65 17.72
CA ILE A 30 -9.56 3.71 16.82
C ILE A 30 -8.38 3.17 16.01
N GLY A 31 -7.58 2.26 16.60
CA GLY A 31 -6.51 1.57 15.89
C GLY A 31 -6.99 0.73 14.71
N SER A 32 -8.12 0.02 14.86
CA SER A 32 -8.73 -0.78 13.79
C SER A 32 -9.28 0.10 12.67
N VAL A 33 -9.81 1.28 13.00
CA VAL A 33 -10.24 2.30 12.04
C VAL A 33 -9.06 2.79 11.20
N ARG A 34 -7.95 3.18 11.83
CA ARG A 34 -6.72 3.60 11.13
C ARG A 34 -6.13 2.48 10.28
N ASN A 35 -6.14 1.24 10.78
CA ASN A 35 -5.61 0.10 10.05
C ASN A 35 -6.45 -0.20 8.81
N ALA A 36 -7.78 -0.18 8.92
CA ALA A 36 -8.67 -0.41 7.79
C ALA A 36 -8.52 0.65 6.70
N LEU A 37 -8.34 1.92 7.09
CA LEU A 37 -8.08 3.02 6.14
C LEU A 37 -6.71 2.89 5.48
N ARG A 38 -5.70 2.43 6.22
CA ARG A 38 -4.35 2.16 5.72
C ARG A 38 -4.29 0.96 4.77
N GLU A 39 -5.11 -0.06 5.00
CA GLU A 39 -5.22 -1.22 4.10
C GLU A 39 -5.93 -0.88 2.77
N LYS A 40 -6.81 0.14 2.76
CA LYS A 40 -7.40 0.71 1.54
C LYS A 40 -6.38 1.53 0.73
N ASP A 41 -5.32 2.04 1.38
CA ASP A 41 -4.18 2.66 0.70
C ASP A 41 -3.31 1.54 0.09
N GLU A 42 -3.79 1.00 -1.02
CA GLU A 42 -3.11 -0.02 -1.79
C GLU A 42 -1.67 0.41 -2.08
N GLY A 43 -0.75 -0.21 -1.34
CA GLY A 43 0.68 0.06 -1.44
C GLY A 43 1.11 -0.05 -2.90
N ALA A 44 1.80 0.99 -3.39
CA ALA A 44 2.33 0.98 -4.74
C ALA A 44 3.13 -0.29 -4.94
N ILE A 45 2.81 -1.13 -5.91
CA ILE A 45 3.64 -2.31 -6.19
C ILE A 45 4.81 -1.92 -7.08
N CYS A 46 5.94 -2.57 -6.89
CA CYS A 46 7.08 -2.38 -7.77
C CYS A 46 6.74 -2.88 -9.17
N LYS A 47 6.91 -2.01 -10.16
CA LYS A 47 6.64 -2.36 -11.57
C LYS A 47 7.53 -3.47 -12.14
N PHE A 48 8.64 -3.77 -11.47
CA PHE A 48 9.61 -4.77 -11.93
C PHE A 48 9.43 -6.11 -11.21
N CYS A 49 9.56 -6.13 -9.89
CA CYS A 49 9.53 -7.35 -9.09
C CYS A 49 8.19 -7.61 -8.40
N GLY A 50 7.20 -6.72 -8.53
CA GLY A 50 5.89 -6.86 -7.89
C GLY A 50 5.86 -6.59 -6.37
N LYS A 51 7.01 -6.28 -5.73
CA LYS A 51 7.08 -6.06 -4.27
C LYS A 51 6.24 -4.85 -3.84
N LYS A 52 5.50 -5.00 -2.74
CA LYS A 52 4.73 -3.90 -2.11
C LYS A 52 5.67 -2.79 -1.66
N LEU A 53 5.38 -1.55 -2.06
CA LEU A 53 6.13 -0.36 -1.69
C LEU A 53 5.39 0.36 -0.58
N ASN A 54 6.11 0.58 0.51
CA ASN A 54 5.62 1.38 1.62
C ASN A 54 5.68 2.86 1.23
N PHE A 55 4.52 3.48 1.14
CA PHE A 55 4.40 4.92 1.05
C PHE A 55 4.58 5.53 2.44
N VAL A 56 5.40 6.58 2.53
CA VAL A 56 5.52 7.40 3.74
C VAL A 56 4.78 8.70 3.47
N GLU A 57 3.82 9.01 4.34
CA GLU A 57 3.04 10.25 4.27
C GLU A 57 3.98 11.47 4.16
N GLY A 58 3.74 12.33 3.16
CA GLY A 58 4.57 13.50 2.88
C GLY A 58 5.79 13.28 1.97
N LYS A 59 6.04 12.06 1.46
CA LYS A 59 7.14 11.78 0.51
C LYS A 59 6.63 11.24 -0.83
N LYS A 60 7.37 11.43 -1.92
CA LYS A 60 6.96 10.96 -3.26
C LYS A 60 6.79 9.43 -3.29
N ARG A 61 5.66 8.96 -3.85
CA ARG A 61 5.38 7.53 -4.06
C ARG A 61 6.52 6.87 -4.83
N LYS A 62 7.07 5.80 -4.27
CA LYS A 62 8.07 4.98 -4.95
C LYS A 62 7.34 4.14 -6.01
N VAL A 63 7.97 3.99 -7.17
CA VAL A 63 7.49 3.13 -8.28
C VAL A 63 8.28 1.83 -8.33
N TYR A 64 9.47 1.81 -7.73
CA TYR A 64 10.37 0.68 -7.69
C TYR A 64 10.82 0.39 -6.26
N CYS A 65 11.09 -0.89 -6.00
CA CYS A 65 11.52 -1.42 -4.72
C CYS A 65 12.85 -0.80 -4.26
N ASN A 66 13.74 -0.61 -5.22
CA ASN A 66 15.08 -0.09 -5.07
C ASN A 66 15.54 0.48 -6.41
N ASP A 67 16.67 1.19 -6.42
CA ASP A 67 17.28 1.66 -7.66
C ASP A 67 17.63 0.49 -8.61
N SER A 68 18.02 -0.67 -8.08
CA SER A 68 18.27 -1.86 -8.89
C SER A 68 17.02 -2.35 -9.65
N CYS A 69 15.84 -2.36 -9.00
CA CYS A 69 14.55 -2.67 -9.64
C CYS A 69 14.20 -1.67 -10.75
N ARG A 70 14.60 -0.40 -10.59
CA ARG A 70 14.43 0.63 -11.61
C ARG A 70 15.34 0.34 -12.80
N TYR A 71 16.61 0.06 -12.56
CA TYR A 71 17.60 -0.20 -13.60
C TYR A 71 17.25 -1.46 -14.41
N ASP A 72 16.89 -2.56 -13.74
CA ASP A 72 16.55 -3.83 -14.40
C ASP A 72 15.29 -3.69 -15.26
N TYR A 73 14.27 -2.98 -14.78
CA TYR A 73 13.10 -2.66 -15.60
C TYR A 73 13.48 -1.97 -16.92
N TRP A 74 14.40 -1.00 -16.89
CA TRP A 74 14.91 -0.30 -18.07
C TRP A 74 15.84 -1.16 -18.94
N ASN A 75 16.47 -2.19 -18.37
CA ASN A 75 17.34 -3.11 -19.09
C ASN A 75 16.57 -4.28 -19.74
N SER A 76 15.54 -4.79 -19.07
CA SER A 76 14.63 -5.84 -19.57
C SER A 76 13.87 -5.41 -20.83
N GLN A 77 13.54 -4.12 -20.93
CA GLN A 77 12.92 -3.54 -22.13
C GLN A 77 13.90 -3.33 -23.31
N LYS A 78 15.21 -3.45 -23.10
CA LYS A 78 16.20 -3.57 -24.19
C LYS A 78 16.44 -5.05 -24.46
N LYS A 79 16.02 -5.54 -25.62
CA LYS A 79 16.08 -6.96 -26.04
C LYS A 79 17.42 -7.62 -25.63
N GLY A 80 17.42 -8.42 -24.55
CA GLY A 80 18.58 -9.20 -24.10
C GLY A 80 18.91 -9.17 -22.59
N GLY A 81 18.28 -8.30 -21.79
CA GLY A 81 18.54 -8.22 -20.34
C GLY A 81 17.88 -9.37 -19.56
N LYS A 82 18.69 -10.26 -18.99
CA LYS A 82 18.22 -11.30 -18.04
C LYS A 82 17.82 -10.60 -16.73
N PRO A 83 16.65 -10.87 -16.15
CA PRO A 83 16.26 -10.23 -14.89
C PRO A 83 17.21 -10.65 -13.77
N ASN A 84 17.80 -9.69 -13.05
CA ASN A 84 18.51 -10.00 -11.82
C ASN A 84 17.50 -10.45 -10.77
N GLU A 85 17.73 -11.66 -10.24
CA GLU A 85 16.95 -12.29 -9.19
C GLU A 85 17.12 -11.50 -7.89
N HIS A 86 16.39 -10.40 -7.76
CA HIS A 86 16.41 -9.56 -6.57
C HIS A 86 15.61 -10.20 -5.45
N GLY A 87 16.28 -11.18 -4.81
CA GLY A 87 16.28 -11.42 -3.38
C GLY A 87 14.91 -11.40 -2.73
N GLN A 88 14.32 -12.58 -2.67
CA GLN A 88 13.43 -13.00 -1.60
C GLN A 88 14.12 -12.69 -0.26
N PHE A 89 13.48 -11.90 0.59
CA PHE A 89 13.78 -11.90 2.01
C PHE A 89 12.45 -12.07 2.74
N GLU A 90 12.28 -13.32 3.18
CA GLU A 90 11.39 -13.93 4.17
C GLU A 90 9.89 -13.61 4.14
#